data_AF-A0A561V2U5-F1
#
_entry.id   AF-A0A561V2U5-F1
#
_cell.length_a   1.000
_cell.length_b   1.000
_cell.length_c   1.000
_cell.angle_alpha   90.00
_cell.angle_beta   90.00
_cell.angle_gamma   90.00
#
_symmetry.space_group_name_H-M   'P 1'
#
loop_
_entity.id
_entity.type
_entity.pdbx_description
1 polymer ?
#
loop_
_entity_poly.entity_id
_entity_poly.type
_entity_poly.pdbx_seq_one_letter_code
_entity_poly.pdbx_strand_id
1 'polypeptide(L)' 'MFHRKAWAMINRKETKSRQRVGLWHETYMVPEGGYESIYADMPAYGLAAATGMLPIEGRGRRAAERLAHRSPAK' A
#
# COMPACT_ATOMS: atom_id res chain seq x y z
N MET A 1 -19.25 -3.04 -0.66
CA MET A 1 -20.27 -2.43 0.26
C MET A 1 -20.07 -2.76 1.75
N PHE A 2 -19.49 -3.91 2.13
CA PHE A 2 -19.29 -4.30 3.55
C PHE A 2 -18.39 -3.33 4.34
N HIS A 3 -17.26 -2.92 3.76
CA HIS A 3 -16.29 -2.05 4.43
C HIS A 3 -16.88 -0.71 4.90
N ARG A 4 -17.61 0.02 4.04
CA ARG A 4 -18.28 1.29 4.41
C ARG A 4 -19.23 1.13 5.59
N LYS A 5 -20.03 0.05 5.61
CA LYS A 5 -20.98 -0.21 6.71
C LYS A 5 -20.23 -0.49 8.02
N ALA A 6 -19.19 -1.33 7.98
CA ALA A 6 -18.35 -1.63 9.14
C ALA A 6 -17.64 -0.38 9.68
N TRP A 7 -17.02 0.40 8.79
CA TRP A 7 -16.35 1.65 9.14
C TRP A 7 -17.28 2.62 9.86
N ALA A 8 -18.49 2.83 9.33
CA ALA A 8 -19.48 3.71 9.94
C ALA A 8 -19.93 3.21 11.33
N MET A 9 -20.08 1.89 11.52
CA MET A 9 -20.42 1.32 12.83
C MET A 9 -19.29 1.52 13.85
N ILE A 10 -18.03 1.31 13.46
CA ILE A 10 -16.86 1.43 14.33
C ILE A 10 -16.67 2.89 14.75
N ASN A 11 -16.73 3.84 13.82
CA ASN A 11 -16.60 5.28 14.12
C ASN A 11 -17.67 5.76 15.13
N ARG A 12 -18.92 5.28 15.01
CA ARG A 12 -19.99 5.58 15.99
C ARG A 12 -19.75 4.99 17.38
N LYS A 13 -19.01 3.88 17.47
CA LYS A 13 -18.65 3.27 18.77
C LYS A 13 -17.45 3.97 19.39
N GLU A 14 -16.45 4.30 18.58
CA GLU A 14 -15.24 4.99 19.04
C GLU A 14 -15.58 6.34 19.68
N THR A 15 -16.47 7.13 19.07
CA THR A 15 -16.91 8.42 19.64
C THR A 15 -17.52 8.31 21.05
N LYS A 16 -18.02 7.13 21.44
CA LYS A 16 -18.55 6.85 22.79
C LYS A 16 -17.50 6.24 23.74
N SER A 17 -16.31 5.91 23.25
CA SER A 17 -15.27 5.18 23.99
C SER A 17 -14.47 6.03 24.96
N ARG A 18 -14.64 7.36 24.96
CA ARG A 18 -13.89 8.33 25.80
C ARG A 18 -12.37 8.14 25.66
N GLN A 19 -11.88 8.04 24.42
CA GLN A 19 -10.45 7.90 24.10
C GLN A 19 -9.78 6.64 24.68
N ARG A 20 -10.55 5.58 24.96
CA ARG A 20 -10.01 4.29 25.40
C ARG A 20 -9.41 3.47 24.24
N VAL A 21 -9.82 3.77 23.00
CA VAL A 21 -9.34 3.14 21.77
C VAL A 21 -9.23 4.23 20.70
N GLY A 22 -8.13 4.26 19.95
CA GLY A 22 -7.93 5.17 18.83
C GLY A 22 -8.18 4.52 17.47
N LEU A 23 -8.59 5.32 16.49
CA LEU A 23 -8.67 4.93 15.08
C LEU A 23 -7.61 5.72 14.30
N TRP A 24 -6.85 5.04 13.44
CA TRP A 24 -5.91 5.67 12.51
C TRP A 24 -6.19 5.17 11.10
N HIS A 25 -5.96 6.05 10.11
CA HIS A 25 -6.06 5.73 8.70
C HIS A 25 -5.19 6.70 7.91
N GLU A 26 -4.27 6.19 7.11
CA GLU A 26 -3.39 6.98 6.25
C GLU A 26 -3.66 6.61 4.79
N THR A 27 -3.75 7.61 3.93
CA THR A 27 -3.98 7.41 2.50
C THR A 27 -3.05 8.33 1.72
N TYR A 28 -2.26 7.73 0.84
CA TYR A 28 -1.27 8.43 0.04
C TYR A 28 -1.65 8.34 -1.43
N MET A 29 -1.57 9.47 -2.14
CA MET A 29 -1.54 9.48 -3.59
C MET A 29 -0.09 9.29 -4.02
N VAL A 30 0.26 8.08 -4.43
CA VAL A 30 1.62 7.75 -4.84
C VAL A 30 1.69 7.68 -6.37
N PRO A 31 2.47 8.57 -7.04
CA PRO A 31 2.66 8.48 -8.48
C PRO A 31 3.45 7.22 -8.85
N GLU A 32 3.46 6.85 -10.13
CA GLU A 32 4.31 5.77 -10.61
C GLU A 32 5.76 5.97 -10.17
N GLY A 33 6.42 4.90 -9.70
CA GLY A 33 7.76 4.92 -9.11
C GLY A 33 7.93 5.75 -7.83
N GLY A 34 6.84 6.26 -7.24
CA GLY A 34 6.85 6.85 -5.90
C GLY A 34 6.83 5.81 -4.76
N TYR A 35 6.86 4.52 -5.08
CA TYR A 35 6.94 3.43 -4.12
C TYR A 35 7.73 2.24 -4.68
N GLU A 36 8.26 1.41 -3.79
CA GLU A 36 8.70 0.05 -4.10
C GLU A 36 8.27 -0.92 -2.99
N SER A 37 8.17 -2.20 -3.31
CA SER A 37 7.91 -3.27 -2.34
C SER A 37 8.76 -4.47 -2.74
N ILE A 38 9.55 -4.98 -1.79
CA ILE A 38 10.51 -6.07 -2.02
C ILE A 38 10.09 -7.25 -1.14
N TYR A 39 10.04 -8.42 -1.75
CA TYR A 39 9.65 -9.67 -1.12
C TYR A 39 10.85 -10.62 -1.24
N ALA A 40 11.40 -11.07 -0.13
CA ALA A 40 12.57 -11.94 -0.09
C ALA A 40 12.26 -13.19 0.73
N ASP A 41 12.54 -14.37 0.17
CA ASP A 41 12.30 -15.68 0.79
C ASP A 41 10.86 -15.89 1.29
N MET A 42 9.89 -15.42 0.51
CA MET A 42 8.47 -15.59 0.81
C MET A 42 7.62 -15.66 -0.47
N PRO A 43 6.44 -16.29 -0.43
CA PRO A 43 5.47 -16.22 -1.51
C PRO A 43 5.03 -14.78 -1.81
N ALA A 44 4.49 -14.56 -3.01
CA ALA A 44 3.87 -13.29 -3.36
C ALA A 44 2.72 -12.97 -2.39
N TYR A 45 2.77 -11.79 -1.76
CA TYR A 45 1.76 -11.31 -0.82
C TYR A 45 1.48 -9.82 -1.03
N GLY A 46 0.37 -9.32 -0.50
CA GLY A 46 0.01 -7.89 -0.59
C GLY A 46 0.03 -7.39 -2.05
N LEU A 47 0.83 -6.37 -2.33
CA LEU A 47 0.92 -5.77 -3.66
C LEU A 47 1.45 -6.74 -4.73
N ALA A 48 2.48 -7.53 -4.43
CA ALA A 48 3.00 -8.52 -5.39
C ALA A 48 1.95 -9.57 -5.79
N ALA A 49 1.06 -9.97 -4.87
CA ALA A 49 -0.04 -10.87 -5.19
C ALA A 49 -1.12 -10.19 -6.07
N ALA A 50 -1.32 -8.88 -5.92
CA ALA A 50 -2.31 -8.12 -6.67
C ALA A 50 -1.83 -7.68 -8.05
N THR A 51 -0.54 -7.39 -8.22
CA THR A 51 0.03 -6.79 -9.45
C THR A 51 1.09 -7.64 -10.14
N GLY A 52 1.52 -8.75 -9.54
CA GLY A 52 2.69 -9.52 -9.97
C GLY A 52 4.02 -8.97 -9.44
N MET A 53 5.10 -9.66 -9.77
CA MET A 53 6.47 -9.36 -9.34
C MET A 53 7.47 -9.49 -10.49
N LEU A 54 8.63 -8.84 -10.34
CA LEU A 54 9.76 -8.88 -11.27
C LEU A 54 11.06 -9.09 -10.46
N PRO A 55 12.13 -9.62 -11.08
CA PRO A 55 13.46 -9.63 -10.45
C PRO A 55 13.87 -8.23 -9.99
N ILE A 56 14.58 -8.12 -8.85
CA ILE A 56 14.89 -6.83 -8.22
C ILE A 56 15.73 -5.93 -9.14
N GLU A 57 16.61 -6.50 -9.97
CA GLU A 57 17.44 -5.76 -10.91
C GLU A 57 16.69 -5.31 -12.17
N GLY A 58 15.44 -5.75 -12.38
CA GLY A 58 14.69 -5.53 -13.63
C GLY A 58 14.41 -4.06 -13.96
N ARG A 59 14.56 -3.16 -12.99
CA ARG A 59 14.39 -1.69 -13.16
C ARG A 59 15.60 -0.88 -12.67
N GLY A 60 16.73 -1.54 -12.42
CA GLY A 60 17.95 -0.92 -11.86
C GLY A 60 18.47 -1.64 -10.62
N ARG A 61 19.75 -1.42 -10.29
CA ARG A 61 20.43 -2.07 -9.16
C ARG A 61 20.30 -1.25 -7.88
N ARG A 62 20.04 0.06 -7.98
CA ARG A 62 19.88 0.98 -6.85
C ARG A 62 18.41 1.35 -6.66
N ALA A 63 18.00 1.61 -5.43
CA ALA A 63 16.64 2.09 -5.13
C ALA A 63 16.30 3.38 -5.90
N ALA A 64 17.25 4.32 -6.00
CA ALA A 64 17.08 5.55 -6.76
C ALA A 64 16.75 5.29 -8.25
N GLU A 65 17.35 4.26 -8.86
CA GLU A 65 17.08 3.88 -10.26
C GLU A 65 15.70 3.27 -10.40
N ARG A 66 15.32 2.35 -9.49
CA ARG A 66 14.01 1.69 -9.51
C ARG A 66 12.86 2.67 -9.25
N LEU A 67 13.06 3.62 -8.34
CA LEU A 67 12.09 4.69 -8.04
C LEU A 67 12.08 5.80 -9.09
N ALA A 68 13.09 5.90 -9.95
CA ALA A 68 13.07 6.80 -11.10
C ALA A 68 12.36 6.19 -12.33
N HIS A 69 12.11 4.89 -12.34
CA HIS A 69 11.44 4.21 -13.45
C HIS A 69 10.00 4.70 -13.65
N ARG A 70 9.64 5.04 -14.88
CA ARG A 70 8.28 5.42 -15.30
C ARG A 70 7.94 4.66 -16.58
N SER A 71 6.69 4.22 -16.71
CA SER A 71 6.19 3.67 -17.97
C SER A 71 6.13 4.78 -19.02
N PRO A 72 6.35 4.46 -20.30
CA PRO A 72 6.09 5.44 -21.36
C PRO A 72 4.65 5.93 -21.29
N ALA A 73 4.44 7.22 -21.59
CA ALA A 73 3.11 7.77 -21.71
C ALA A 73 2.30 6.95 -22.74
N LYS A 74 1.06 6.61 -22.38
CA LYS A 74 0.12 5.95 -23.28
C LYS A 74 -0.32 6.87 -24.41
#